data_AF-A0AB39VYL1-F1
#
_entry.id   AF-A0AB39VYL1-F1
#
_cell.length_a   1.000
_cell.length_b   1.000
_cell.length_c   1.000
_cell.angle_alpha   90.00
_cell.angle_beta   90.00
_cell.angle_gamma   90.00
#
_symmetry.space_group_name_H-M   'P 1'
#
loop_
_entity.id
_entity.type
_entity.pdbx_description
1 polymer ?
#
loop_
_entity_poly.entity_id
_entity_poly.type
_entity_poly.pdbx_seq_one_letter_code
_entity_poly.pdbx_strand_id
1 'polypeptide(L)'
;MKNSIPLLGFFLIAISLVSCKTQEEKKAEQVTNNYVRFVDSISHKNTDDILANWDSINTSFENKTAEINTEIDKLEDNHDFDAKIDSAIAKYEVLKKSVLLLKENK
;
A
#
# COMPACT_ATOMS: atom_id res chain seq x y z
N MET A 1 49.14 35.77 18.63
CA MET A 1 48.72 34.73 19.58
C MET A 1 47.59 33.94 18.96
N LYS A 2 47.63 32.62 19.10
CA LYS A 2 46.79 31.63 18.43
C LYS A 2 45.60 31.39 19.36
N ASN A 3 44.39 31.70 18.91
CA ASN A 3 43.19 31.54 19.73
C ASN A 3 42.22 30.64 18.95
N SER A 4 42.28 29.35 19.26
CA SER A 4 41.50 28.27 18.67
C SER A 4 40.26 27.96 19.51
N ILE A 5 39.08 27.86 18.85
CA ILE A 5 37.98 26.86 19.05
C ILE A 5 37.14 27.02 20.35
N PRO A 6 35.80 26.75 20.40
CA PRO A 6 35.09 25.73 19.60
C PRO A 6 33.80 26.10 18.86
N LEU A 7 33.67 25.40 17.74
CA LEU A 7 32.46 24.94 17.06
C LEU A 7 31.48 24.32 18.08
N LEU A 8 30.40 25.05 18.41
CA LEU A 8 29.24 24.48 19.11
C LEU A 8 28.42 23.69 18.09
N GLY A 9 28.85 22.45 17.86
CA GLY A 9 28.09 21.46 17.11
C GLY A 9 26.80 21.14 17.86
N PHE A 10 25.68 21.65 17.37
CA PHE A 10 24.36 21.16 17.74
C PHE A 10 24.19 19.80 17.05
N PHE A 11 24.72 18.75 17.67
CA PHE A 11 24.44 17.38 17.25
C PHE A 11 23.03 17.07 17.78
N LEU A 12 22.01 17.42 16.98
CA LEU A 12 20.68 16.83 17.13
C LEU A 12 20.84 15.35 16.84
N ILE A 13 21.08 14.58 17.91
CA ILE A 13 20.90 13.13 17.87
C ILE A 13 19.40 12.95 17.69
N ALA A 14 18.94 12.95 16.44
CA ALA A 14 17.75 12.21 16.10
C ALA A 14 18.07 10.79 16.56
N ILE A 15 17.48 10.39 17.68
CA ILE A 15 17.46 8.98 18.06
C ILE A 15 16.69 8.35 16.91
N SER A 16 17.42 7.83 15.94
CA SER A 16 16.87 6.91 14.97
C SER A 16 16.45 5.73 15.82
N LEU A 17 15.19 5.73 16.25
CA LEU A 17 14.51 4.53 16.65
C LEU A 17 14.72 3.61 15.46
N VAL A 18 15.69 2.70 15.58
CA VAL A 18 15.76 1.54 14.71
C VAL A 18 14.46 0.83 15.05
N SER A 19 13.40 1.16 14.31
CA SER A 19 12.05 0.74 14.62
C SER A 19 12.06 -0.79 14.60
N CYS A 20 12.10 -1.39 15.79
CA CYS A 20 11.63 -2.74 15.95
C CYS A 20 10.15 -2.67 15.64
N LYS A 21 9.80 -2.93 14.38
CA LYS A 21 8.41 -2.87 13.94
C LYS A 21 7.53 -3.64 14.92
N THR A 22 6.46 -3.01 15.40
CA THR A 22 5.49 -3.63 16.28
C THR A 22 4.85 -4.83 15.58
N GLN A 23 4.18 -5.70 16.34
CA GLN A 23 3.45 -6.82 15.75
C GLN A 23 2.33 -6.33 14.82
N GLU A 24 1.71 -5.19 15.14
CA GLU A 24 0.67 -4.56 14.34
C GLU A 24 1.25 -3.98 13.04
N GLU A 25 2.38 -3.27 13.10
CA GLU A 25 3.07 -2.75 11.91
C GLU A 25 3.51 -3.87 10.97
N LYS A 26 3.99 -5.00 11.50
CA LYS A 26 4.33 -6.18 10.69
C LYS A 26 3.09 -6.78 10.01
N LYS A 27 1.96 -6.82 10.71
CA LYS A 27 0.70 -7.34 10.16
C LYS A 27 0.15 -6.41 9.08
N ALA A 28 0.14 -5.10 9.32
CA ALA A 28 -0.20 -4.08 8.35
C ALA A 28 0.66 -4.17 7.09
N GLU A 29 1.98 -4.36 7.25
CA GLU A 29 2.90 -4.59 6.13
C GLU A 29 2.55 -5.85 5.34
N GLN A 30 2.27 -6.96 6.02
CA GLN A 30 1.91 -8.21 5.37
C GLN A 30 0.63 -8.07 4.55
N VAL A 31 -0.44 -7.51 5.12
CA VAL A 31 -1.72 -7.35 4.40
C VAL A 31 -1.61 -6.35 3.26
N THR A 32 -0.88 -5.25 3.45
CA THR A 32 -0.60 -4.26 2.39
C THR A 32 0.16 -4.90 1.24
N ASN A 33 1.23 -5.66 1.52
CA ASN A 33 2.00 -6.34 0.48
C ASN A 33 1.15 -7.39 -0.27
N ASN A 34 0.26 -8.10 0.44
CA ASN A 34 -0.64 -9.06 -0.18
C ASN A 34 -1.69 -8.40 -1.09
N TYR A 35 -2.17 -7.22 -0.70
CA TYR A 35 -3.09 -6.43 -1.51
C TYR A 35 -2.45 -5.87 -2.78
N VAL A 36 -1.28 -5.24 -2.64
CA VAL A 36 -0.50 -4.73 -3.77
C VAL A 36 -0.20 -5.87 -4.74
N ARG A 37 0.28 -7.01 -4.24
CA ARG A 37 0.55 -8.19 -5.07
C ARG A 37 -0.70 -8.71 -5.78
N PHE A 38 -1.85 -8.70 -5.11
CA PHE A 38 -3.11 -9.09 -5.73
C PHE A 38 -3.47 -8.15 -6.90
N VAL A 39 -3.46 -6.84 -6.67
CA VAL A 39 -3.76 -5.85 -7.72
C VAL A 39 -2.77 -5.96 -8.88
N ASP A 40 -1.47 -6.05 -8.59
CA ASP A 40 -0.47 -6.23 -9.63
C ASP A 40 -0.72 -7.54 -10.40
N SER A 41 -1.06 -8.63 -9.73
CA SER A 41 -1.31 -9.92 -10.41
C SER A 41 -2.49 -9.88 -11.36
N ILE A 42 -3.58 -9.17 -11.02
CA ILE A 42 -4.73 -9.03 -11.91
C ILE A 42 -4.45 -8.07 -13.06
N SER A 43 -3.63 -7.03 -12.85
CA SER A 43 -3.22 -6.12 -13.92
C SER A 43 -2.36 -6.78 -15.01
N HIS A 44 -1.76 -7.95 -14.73
CA HIS A 44 -1.00 -8.73 -15.72
C HIS A 44 -1.81 -9.85 -16.38
N LYS A 45 -3.09 -10.05 -16.01
CA LYS A 45 -3.96 -11.03 -16.67
C LYS A 45 -4.45 -10.49 -18.01
N ASN A 46 -4.74 -11.39 -18.96
CA ASN A 46 -5.36 -10.98 -20.22
C ASN A 46 -6.83 -10.57 -19.99
N THR A 47 -7.36 -9.79 -20.93
CA THR A 47 -8.71 -9.21 -20.85
C THR A 47 -9.80 -10.27 -20.76
N ASP A 48 -9.70 -11.38 -21.47
CA ASP A 48 -10.72 -12.44 -21.48
C ASP A 48 -10.83 -13.12 -20.11
N ASP A 49 -9.68 -13.44 -19.49
CA ASP A 49 -9.60 -14.00 -18.15
C ASP A 49 -10.17 -13.03 -17.11
N ILE A 50 -9.86 -11.73 -17.24
CA ILE A 50 -10.39 -10.69 -16.35
C ILE A 50 -11.91 -10.61 -16.48
N LEU A 51 -12.45 -10.57 -17.70
CA LEU A 51 -13.89 -10.46 -17.93
C LEU A 51 -14.64 -11.71 -17.43
N ALA A 52 -14.10 -12.89 -17.69
CA ALA A 52 -14.70 -14.16 -17.26
C ALA A 52 -14.74 -14.31 -15.74
N ASN A 53 -13.79 -13.69 -15.01
CA ASN A 53 -13.66 -13.82 -13.55
C ASN A 53 -13.95 -12.52 -12.81
N TRP A 54 -14.55 -11.51 -13.46
CA TRP A 54 -14.64 -10.15 -12.93
C TRP A 54 -15.27 -10.08 -11.55
N ASP A 55 -16.39 -10.77 -11.32
CA ASP A 55 -17.13 -10.68 -10.05
C ASP A 55 -16.31 -11.27 -8.89
N SER A 56 -15.55 -12.34 -9.16
CA SER A 56 -14.63 -12.95 -8.19
C SER A 56 -13.45 -12.02 -7.89
N ILE A 57 -12.90 -11.36 -8.91
CA ILE A 57 -11.84 -10.36 -8.78
C ILE A 57 -12.33 -9.17 -7.93
N ASN A 58 -13.51 -8.62 -8.23
CA ASN A 58 -14.09 -7.50 -7.49
C ASN A 58 -14.36 -7.87 -6.03
N THR A 59 -14.96 -9.03 -5.78
CA THR A 59 -15.19 -9.54 -4.41
C THR A 59 -13.86 -9.71 -3.65
N SER A 60 -12.82 -10.24 -4.31
CA SER A 60 -11.51 -10.42 -3.69
C SER A 60 -10.84 -9.08 -3.36
N PHE A 61 -11.01 -8.07 -4.22
CA PHE A 61 -10.52 -6.72 -3.97
C PHE A 61 -11.22 -6.09 -2.75
N GLU A 62 -12.55 -6.17 -2.67
CA GLU A 62 -13.34 -5.65 -1.55
C GLU A 62 -12.94 -6.31 -0.22
N ASN A 63 -12.83 -7.65 -0.20
CA ASN A 63 -12.42 -8.39 1.00
C ASN A 63 -11.03 -7.99 1.49
N LYS A 64 -10.06 -7.81 0.58
CA LYS A 64 -8.71 -7.40 0.95
C LYS A 64 -8.63 -5.93 1.37
N THR A 65 -9.48 -5.08 0.79
CA THR A 65 -9.62 -3.69 1.23
C THR A 65 -10.13 -3.63 2.67
N ALA A 66 -11.15 -4.43 3.00
CA ALA A 66 -11.65 -4.54 4.38
C ALA A 66 -10.60 -5.10 5.35
N GLU A 67 -9.82 -6.09 4.92
CA GLU A 67 -8.71 -6.65 5.71
C GLU A 67 -7.64 -5.58 6.00
N ILE A 68 -7.20 -4.81 5.00
CA ILE A 68 -6.24 -3.72 5.19
C ILE A 68 -6.79 -2.67 6.14
N ASN A 69 -8.01 -2.17 5.90
CA ASN A 69 -8.59 -1.13 6.74
C ASN A 69 -8.61 -1.58 8.21
N THR A 70 -9.00 -2.84 8.46
CA THR A 70 -8.98 -3.42 9.81
C THR A 70 -7.61 -3.41 10.47
N GLU A 71 -6.52 -3.65 9.73
CA GLU A 71 -5.17 -3.67 10.30
C GLU A 71 -4.51 -2.30 10.36
N ILE A 72 -4.82 -1.41 9.41
CA ILE A 72 -4.33 -0.04 9.38
C ILE A 72 -4.95 0.81 10.49
N ASP A 73 -6.25 0.62 10.78
CA ASP A 73 -6.96 1.33 11.85
C ASP A 73 -6.41 1.04 13.26
N LYS A 74 -5.55 0.01 13.40
CA LYS A 74 -4.88 -0.33 14.67
C LYS A 74 -3.58 0.44 14.87
N LEU A 75 -3.04 1.05 13.83
CA LEU A 75 -1.76 1.77 13.90
C LEU A 75 -1.98 3.20 14.40
N GLU A 76 -1.04 3.69 15.23
CA GLU A 76 -1.01 5.10 15.60
C GLU A 76 -0.57 6.00 14.43
N ASP A 77 0.30 5.48 13.56
CA ASP A 77 0.77 6.12 12.33
C ASP A 77 0.74 5.10 11.18
N ASN A 78 0.06 5.46 10.09
CA ASN A 78 -0.14 4.63 8.91
C ASN A 78 0.42 5.24 7.62
N HIS A 79 1.09 6.40 7.70
CA HIS A 79 1.57 7.16 6.54
C HIS A 79 2.44 6.30 5.60
N ASP A 80 3.24 5.39 6.16
CA ASP A 80 4.12 4.49 5.40
C ASP A 80 3.37 3.44 4.54
N PHE A 81 2.07 3.24 4.79
CA PHE A 81 1.22 2.29 4.08
C PHE A 81 0.30 2.98 3.06
N ASP A 82 -0.19 4.18 3.37
CA ASP A 82 -1.17 4.93 2.58
C ASP A 82 -0.75 5.04 1.11
N ALA A 83 0.49 5.45 0.84
CA ALA A 83 0.98 5.61 -0.53
C ALA A 83 0.92 4.31 -1.36
N LYS A 84 1.13 3.15 -0.72
CA LYS A 84 1.05 1.83 -1.39
C LYS A 84 -0.40 1.43 -1.62
N ILE A 85 -1.26 1.66 -0.64
CA ILE A 85 -2.69 1.36 -0.70
C ILE A 85 -3.34 2.21 -1.80
N ASP A 86 -3.11 3.52 -1.79
CA ASP A 86 -3.62 4.46 -2.79
C ASP A 86 -3.17 4.09 -4.20
N SER A 87 -1.89 3.75 -4.37
CA SER A 87 -1.38 3.30 -5.68
C SER A 87 -2.08 2.03 -6.17
N ALA A 88 -2.34 1.07 -5.28
CA ALA A 88 -3.05 -0.15 -5.63
C ALA A 88 -4.53 0.11 -5.95
N ILE A 89 -5.21 0.96 -5.18
CA ILE A 89 -6.60 1.39 -5.45
C ILE A 89 -6.68 2.06 -6.82
N ALA A 90 -5.78 3.00 -7.12
CA ALA A 90 -5.77 3.69 -8.40
C ALA A 90 -5.61 2.73 -9.59
N LYS A 91 -4.69 1.76 -9.48
CA LYS A 91 -4.52 0.71 -10.51
C LYS A 91 -5.79 -0.12 -10.69
N TYR A 92 -6.43 -0.53 -9.59
CA TYR A 92 -7.66 -1.30 -9.64
C TYR A 92 -8.81 -0.51 -10.27
N GLU A 93 -8.97 0.77 -9.94
CA GLU A 93 -10.03 1.62 -10.51
C GLU A 93 -9.86 1.84 -12.02
N VAL A 94 -8.62 1.92 -12.52
CA VAL A 94 -8.35 1.93 -13.96
C VAL A 94 -8.79 0.62 -14.62
N LEU A 95 -8.47 -0.51 -14.00
CA LEU A 95 -8.90 -1.83 -14.48
C LEU A 95 -10.43 -1.95 -14.49
N LYS A 96 -11.10 -1.56 -13.40
CA LYS A 96 -12.56 -1.56 -13.26
C LYS A 96 -13.24 -0.75 -14.34
N LYS A 97 -12.78 0.48 -14.59
CA LYS A 97 -13.28 1.31 -15.70
C LYS A 97 -13.13 0.62 -17.04
N SER A 98 -11.99 -0.03 -17.28
CA SER A 98 -11.73 -0.76 -18.53
C SER A 98 -12.71 -1.92 -18.71
N VAL A 99 -13.00 -2.66 -17.64
CA VAL A 99 -13.99 -3.75 -17.66
C VAL A 99 -15.40 -3.24 -17.91
N LEU A 100 -15.82 -2.14 -17.27
CA LEU A 100 -17.14 -1.54 -17.48
C LEU A 100 -17.33 -1.12 -18.94
N LEU A 101 -16.35 -0.41 -19.51
CA LEU A 101 -16.37 -0.01 -20.93
C LEU A 101 -16.46 -1.22 -21.88
N LEU A 102 -15.74 -2.30 -21.59
CA LEU A 102 -15.78 -3.51 -22.41
C LEU A 102 -17.10 -4.26 -22.31
N LYS A 103 -17.79 -4.18 -21.17
CA LYS A 103 -19.12 -4.77 -20.98
C LYS A 103 -20.23 -3.97 -21.67
N GLU A 104 -20.09 -2.64 -21.75
CA GLU A 104 -21.05 -1.75 -22.43
C GLU A 104 -20.98 -1.83 -23.96
N ASN A 105 -19.82 -2.20 -24.52
CA ASN A 105 -19.61 -2.33 -25.97
C ASN A 105 -19.87 -3.76 -26.51
N LYS A 106 -20.45 -4.65 -25.69
CA LYS A 106 -20.86 -6.02 -26.06
C LYS A 106 -22.37 -6.11 -26.14
#